data_AF-A0A7Y9DYF5-F1
#
_entry.id   AF-A0A7Y9DYF5-F1
#
_cell.length_a   1.000
_cell.length_b   1.000
_cell.length_c   1.000
_cell.angle_alpha   90.00
_cell.angle_beta   90.00
_cell.angle_gamma   90.00
#
_symmetry.space_group_name_H-M   'P 1'
#
loop_
_entity.id
_entity.type
_entity.pdbx_description
1 polymer ?
#
loop_
_entity_poly.entity_id
_entity_poly.type
_entity_poly.pdbx_seq_one_letter_code
_entity_poly.pdbx_strand_id
1 'polypeptide(L)'
;MSEHVREVTPPREEPHRPTIVTVALVLWVVLGVLLVGTAVLFLIALVVGNADPNTGTGSLVLTAVVLAALGGATLWASRGLAARSRPARATLTAIGVVLAVAGLVQLTFLGVGGVYFVAFAAGALLLHLPAARAWFA
;
A
#
# COMPACT_ATOMS: atom_id res chain seq x y z
N MET A 1 27.30 10.51 -56.09
CA MET A 1 26.95 11.43 -54.98
C MET A 1 26.06 10.64 -54.06
N SER A 2 26.65 10.05 -53.01
CA SER A 2 25.96 9.06 -52.17
C SER A 2 25.25 9.80 -51.04
N GLU A 3 23.92 9.81 -51.05
CA GLU A 3 23.11 10.40 -49.99
C GLU A 3 23.37 9.66 -48.67
N HIS A 4 23.75 10.41 -47.64
CA HIS A 4 23.76 9.92 -46.27
C HIS A 4 22.31 9.70 -45.83
N VAL A 5 21.87 8.45 -45.85
CA VAL A 5 20.64 8.01 -45.19
C VAL A 5 20.84 8.26 -43.70
N ARG A 6 20.27 9.35 -43.21
CA ARG A 6 20.22 9.68 -41.78
C ARG A 6 19.32 8.64 -41.12
N GLU A 7 19.92 7.65 -40.45
CA GLU A 7 19.18 6.71 -39.60
C GLU A 7 18.45 7.50 -38.52
N VAL A 8 17.16 7.75 -38.74
CA VAL A 8 16.24 8.27 -37.73
C VAL A 8 15.96 7.10 -36.79
N THR A 9 16.65 7.07 -35.66
CA THR A 9 16.34 6.12 -34.59
C THR A 9 14.91 6.38 -34.14
N PRO A 10 13.98 5.39 -34.22
CA PRO A 10 12.62 5.60 -33.77
C PRO A 10 12.63 5.99 -32.28
N PRO A 11 11.75 6.89 -31.84
CA PRO A 11 11.66 7.27 -30.44
C PRO A 11 11.46 5.99 -29.63
N ARG A 12 12.36 5.74 -28.66
CA ARG A 12 12.19 4.65 -27.70
C ARG A 12 10.84 4.84 -27.04
N GLU A 13 9.87 3.99 -27.35
CA GLU A 13 8.63 3.91 -26.60
C GLU A 13 9.00 3.65 -25.15
N GLU A 14 8.84 4.67 -24.30
CA GLU A 14 8.97 4.50 -22.87
C GLU A 14 8.03 3.35 -22.47
N PRO A 15 8.48 2.35 -21.70
CA PRO A 15 7.65 1.22 -21.33
C PRO A 15 6.41 1.73 -20.62
N HIS A 16 5.29 1.80 -21.34
CA HIS A 16 4.04 2.35 -20.84
C HIS A 16 3.67 1.58 -19.57
N ARG A 17 3.39 2.31 -18.49
CA ARG A 17 3.04 1.68 -17.22
C ARG A 17 1.73 0.91 -17.39
N PRO A 18 1.68 -0.40 -17.09
CA PRO A 18 0.45 -1.16 -17.20
C PRO A 18 -0.61 -0.58 -16.26
N THR A 19 -1.84 -0.43 -16.75
CA THR A 19 -2.98 0.10 -15.97
C THR A 19 -3.14 -0.60 -14.62
N ILE A 20 -2.90 -1.91 -14.57
CA ILE A 20 -2.96 -2.73 -13.35
C ILE A 20 -1.94 -2.26 -12.30
N VAL A 21 -0.74 -1.84 -12.69
CA VAL A 21 0.28 -1.32 -11.78
C VAL A 21 -0.13 0.05 -11.26
N THR A 22 -0.74 0.89 -12.09
CA THR A 22 -1.30 2.18 -11.68
C THR A 22 -2.42 1.99 -10.66
N VAL A 23 -3.37 1.08 -10.92
CA VAL A 23 -4.46 0.75 -9.99
C VAL A 23 -3.92 0.20 -8.68
N ALA A 24 -2.95 -0.72 -8.74
CA ALA A 24 -2.31 -1.25 -7.53
C ALA A 24 -1.64 -0.13 -6.72
N LEU A 25 -0.94 0.80 -7.38
CA LEU A 25 -0.26 1.87 -6.68
C LEU A 25 -1.24 2.87 -6.05
N VAL A 26 -2.32 3.24 -6.76
CA VAL A 26 -3.39 4.07 -6.20
C VAL A 26 -4.00 3.41 -4.97
N LEU A 27 -4.31 2.11 -5.06
CA LEU A 27 -4.86 1.36 -3.94
C LEU A 27 -3.91 1.35 -2.74
N TRP A 28 -2.62 1.08 -2.95
CA TRP A 28 -1.62 1.08 -1.87
C TRP A 28 -1.40 2.46 -1.25
N VAL A 29 -1.44 3.52 -2.05
CA VAL A 29 -1.36 4.90 -1.54
C VAL A 29 -2.58 5.22 -0.68
N VAL A 30 -3.79 4.91 -1.17
CA VAL A 30 -5.03 5.12 -0.41
C VAL A 30 -4.99 4.34 0.91
N LEU A 31 -4.57 3.08 0.89
CA LEU A 31 -4.41 2.26 2.10
C LEU A 31 -3.38 2.86 3.07
N GLY A 32 -2.23 3.31 2.57
CA GLY A 32 -1.21 3.98 3.38
C GLY A 32 -1.74 5.25 4.05
N VAL A 33 -2.45 6.10 3.30
CA VAL A 33 -3.07 7.33 3.82
C VAL A 33 -4.13 7.00 4.86
N LEU A 34 -4.97 5.98 4.63
CA LEU A 34 -5.98 5.56 5.61
C LEU A 34 -5.35 5.08 6.91
N LEU A 35 -4.26 4.32 6.86
CA LEU A 35 -3.54 3.88 8.07
C LEU A 35 -3.00 5.06 8.87
N VAL A 36 -2.36 6.02 8.20
CA VAL A 36 -1.85 7.24 8.85
C VAL A 36 -3.00 8.09 9.41
N GLY A 37 -4.07 8.29 8.64
CA GLY A 37 -5.25 9.04 9.10
C GLY A 37 -5.90 8.40 10.32
N THR A 38 -6.00 7.06 10.33
CA THR A 38 -6.53 6.31 11.48
C THR A 38 -5.64 6.47 12.70
N ALA A 39 -4.31 6.42 12.53
CA ALA A 39 -3.37 6.70 13.62
C ALA A 39 -3.58 8.09 14.23
N VAL A 40 -3.78 9.11 13.38
CA VAL A 40 -4.05 10.49 13.81
C VAL A 40 -5.37 10.56 14.58
N LEU A 41 -6.42 9.88 14.12
CA LEU A 41 -7.71 9.83 14.83
C LEU A 41 -7.58 9.21 16.23
N PHE A 42 -6.78 8.16 16.38
CA PHE A 42 -6.49 7.56 17.70
C PHE A 42 -5.78 8.54 18.64
N LEU A 43 -4.83 9.32 18.14
CA LEU A 43 -4.15 10.36 18.94
C LEU A 43 -5.12 11.50 19.31
N ILE A 44 -5.98 11.93 18.39
CA ILE A 44 -7.01 12.94 18.66
C ILE A 44 -7.98 12.44 19.73
N ALA A 45 -8.46 11.20 19.63
CA ALA A 45 -9.36 10.60 20.61
C ALA A 45 -8.75 10.59 22.02
N LEU A 46 -7.43 10.36 22.12
CA LEU A 46 -6.68 10.42 23.37
C LEU A 46 -6.61 11.84 23.95
N VAL A 47 -6.35 12.85 23.10
CA VAL A 47 -6.28 14.26 23.51
C VAL A 47 -7.65 14.81 23.94
N VAL A 48 -8.71 14.43 23.23
CA VAL A 48 -10.08 14.90 23.47
C VAL A 48 -10.74 14.15 24.65
N GLY A 49 -10.10 13.09 25.17
CA GLY A 49 -10.66 12.27 26.25
C GLY A 49 -11.85 11.44 25.80
N ASN A 50 -11.99 11.20 24.50
CA ASN A 50 -13.08 10.41 23.90
C ASN A 50 -12.66 8.93 23.68
N ALA A 51 -11.67 8.48 24.45
CA ALA A 51 -11.23 7.10 24.48
C ALA A 51 -12.22 6.25 25.30
N ASP A 52 -12.52 5.04 24.82
CA ASP A 52 -13.29 4.08 25.60
C ASP A 52 -12.60 3.86 26.95
N PRO A 53 -13.31 4.00 28.09
CA PRO A 53 -12.72 3.89 29.42
C PRO A 53 -12.10 2.51 29.69
N ASN A 54 -12.46 1.49 28.92
CA ASN A 54 -11.87 0.16 29.02
C ASN A 54 -10.56 0.01 28.22
N THR A 55 -10.24 0.98 27.36
CA THR A 55 -9.03 0.96 26.53
C THR A 55 -7.93 1.76 27.20
N GLY A 56 -6.92 1.07 27.74
CA GLY A 56 -5.78 1.73 28.37
C GLY A 56 -5.06 2.67 27.41
N THR A 57 -4.69 3.87 27.89
CA THR A 57 -3.96 4.90 27.12
C THR A 57 -2.74 4.36 26.38
N GLY A 58 -1.98 3.45 27.02
CA GLY A 58 -0.84 2.79 26.40
C GLY A 58 -1.19 1.95 25.16
N SER A 59 -2.36 1.32 25.16
CA SER A 59 -2.87 0.55 24.01
C SER A 59 -3.20 1.47 22.84
N LEU A 60 -3.82 2.62 23.09
CA LEU A 60 -4.16 3.60 22.04
C LEU A 60 -2.90 4.19 21.39
N VAL A 61 -1.92 4.57 22.21
CA VAL A 61 -0.62 5.08 21.71
C VAL A 61 0.10 4.02 20.89
N LEU A 62 0.16 2.78 21.39
CA LEU A 62 0.80 1.68 20.66
C LEU A 62 0.11 1.43 19.32
N THR A 63 -1.22 1.36 19.30
CA THR A 63 -2.00 1.20 18.06
C THR A 63 -1.73 2.35 17.08
N ALA A 64 -1.74 3.60 17.55
CA ALA A 64 -1.44 4.75 16.72
C ALA A 64 -0.02 4.68 16.12
N VAL A 65 0.99 4.34 16.92
CA VAL A 65 2.37 4.22 16.46
C VAL A 65 2.52 3.10 15.42
N VAL A 66 1.92 1.94 15.66
CA VAL A 66 1.97 0.80 14.73
C VAL A 66 1.28 1.17 13.41
N LEU A 67 0.09 1.79 13.45
CA LEU A 67 -0.62 2.22 12.25
C LEU A 67 0.15 3.29 11.47
N ALA A 68 0.75 4.27 12.16
CA ALA A 68 1.57 5.30 11.53
C ALA A 68 2.82 4.71 10.88
N ALA A 69 3.50 3.77 11.55
CA ALA A 69 4.68 3.09 11.02
C ALA A 69 4.33 2.24 9.78
N LEU A 70 3.25 1.47 9.84
CA LEU A 70 2.79 0.67 8.71
C LEU A 70 2.33 1.55 7.54
N GLY A 71 1.55 2.60 7.80
CA GLY A 71 1.14 3.55 6.77
C GLY A 71 2.32 4.26 6.12
N GLY A 72 3.30 4.70 6.91
CA GLY A 72 4.55 5.27 6.41
C GLY A 72 5.36 4.30 5.56
N ALA A 73 5.51 3.05 6.02
CA ALA A 73 6.19 2.00 5.27
C ALA A 73 5.48 1.67 3.95
N THR A 74 4.14 1.62 3.96
CA THR A 74 3.32 1.43 2.77
C THR A 74 3.52 2.55 1.75
N LEU A 75 3.50 3.81 2.18
CA LEU A 75 3.71 4.97 1.30
C LEU A 75 5.13 5.00 0.74
N TRP A 76 6.13 4.70 1.57
CA TRP A 76 7.52 4.60 1.13
C TRP A 76 7.73 3.48 0.11
N ALA A 77 7.21 2.28 0.39
CA ALA A 77 7.27 1.16 -0.54
C ALA A 77 6.48 1.44 -1.83
N SER A 78 5.36 2.15 -1.77
CA SER A 78 4.61 2.59 -2.96
C SER A 78 5.44 3.50 -3.87
N ARG A 79 6.28 4.37 -3.30
CA ARG A 79 7.24 5.17 -4.10
C ARG A 79 8.30 4.27 -4.76
N GLY A 80 8.83 3.28 -4.05
CA GLY A 80 9.71 2.27 -4.65
C GLY A 80 9.04 1.49 -5.78
N LEU A 81 7.73 1.25 -5.67
CA LEU A 81 6.90 0.63 -6.68
C LEU A 81 6.67 1.52 -7.91
N ALA A 82 6.85 2.84 -7.81
CA ALA A 82 6.92 3.72 -8.98
C ALA A 82 8.25 3.57 -9.74
N ALA A 83 9.33 3.24 -9.03
CA ALA A 83 10.68 3.06 -9.55
C ALA A 83 11.01 1.62 -10.00
N ARG A 84 10.00 0.76 -10.30
CA ARG A 84 10.17 -0.66 -10.67
C ARG A 84 10.93 -1.52 -9.64
N SER A 85 10.91 -1.15 -8.36
CA SER A 85 11.66 -1.87 -7.32
C SER A 85 11.02 -3.22 -6.95
N ARG A 86 11.74 -4.32 -7.20
CA ARG A 86 11.39 -5.68 -6.72
C ARG A 86 11.28 -5.78 -5.19
N PRO A 87 12.21 -5.24 -4.38
CA PRO A 87 12.07 -5.31 -2.93
C PRO A 87 10.84 -4.53 -2.44
N ALA A 88 10.49 -3.40 -3.06
CA ALA A 88 9.29 -2.65 -2.70
C ALA A 88 7.99 -3.46 -2.90
N ARG A 89 7.92 -4.24 -3.97
CA ARG A 89 6.81 -5.17 -4.21
C ARG A 89 6.73 -6.23 -3.10
N ALA A 90 7.85 -6.84 -2.72
CA ALA A 90 7.88 -7.84 -1.65
C ALA A 90 7.45 -7.25 -0.30
N THR A 91 7.91 -6.04 0.03
CA THR A 91 7.51 -5.31 1.25
C THR A 91 6.00 -5.07 1.29
N LEU A 92 5.40 -4.58 0.20
CA LEU A 92 3.95 -4.37 0.17
C LEU A 92 3.17 -5.67 0.25
N THR A 93 3.62 -6.74 -0.40
CA THR A 93 2.98 -8.05 -0.23
C THR A 93 3.03 -8.50 1.23
N ALA A 94 4.17 -8.38 1.90
CA ALA A 94 4.30 -8.75 3.31
C ALA A 94 3.38 -7.92 4.21
N ILE A 95 3.36 -6.59 4.03
CA ILE A 95 2.44 -5.69 4.75
C ILE A 95 0.98 -6.08 4.50
N GLY A 96 0.62 -6.36 3.24
CA GLY A 96 -0.72 -6.77 2.84
C GLY A 96 -1.16 -8.07 3.47
N VAL A 97 -0.28 -9.08 3.53
CA VAL A 97 -0.57 -10.35 4.18
C VAL A 97 -0.80 -10.17 5.68
N VAL A 98 0.09 -9.44 6.36
CA VAL A 98 -0.04 -9.18 7.81
C VAL A 98 -1.33 -8.42 8.12
N LEU A 99 -1.63 -7.38 7.34
CA LEU A 99 -2.84 -6.58 7.55
C LEU A 99 -4.12 -7.31 7.13
N ALA A 100 -4.07 -8.18 6.12
CA ALA A 100 -5.18 -9.06 5.79
C ALA A 100 -5.45 -10.04 6.94
N VAL A 101 -4.42 -10.68 7.51
CA VAL A 101 -4.59 -11.57 8.65
C VAL A 101 -5.16 -10.82 9.86
N ALA A 102 -4.64 -9.62 10.17
CA ALA A 102 -5.19 -8.78 11.23
C ALA A 102 -6.66 -8.39 10.97
N GLY A 103 -6.99 -8.00 9.73
CA GLY A 103 -8.36 -7.68 9.31
C GLY A 103 -9.30 -8.89 9.39
N LEU A 104 -8.82 -10.10 9.08
CA LEU A 104 -9.57 -11.35 9.21
C LEU A 104 -9.87 -11.66 10.68
N VAL A 105 -8.89 -11.49 11.57
CA VAL A 105 -9.09 -11.62 13.03
C VAL A 105 -10.13 -10.61 13.48
N GLN A 106 -10.02 -9.34 13.08
CA GLN A 106 -11.01 -8.32 13.45
C GLN A 106 -12.41 -8.60 12.87
N LEU A 107 -12.53 -9.09 11.64
CA LEU A 107 -13.82 -9.51 11.08
C LEU A 107 -14.42 -10.64 11.94
N THR A 108 -13.62 -11.64 12.27
CA THR A 108 -14.06 -12.86 12.96
C THR A 108 -14.49 -12.57 14.40
N PHE A 109 -13.82 -11.66 15.10
CA PHE A 109 -14.05 -11.39 16.52
C PHE A 109 -14.79 -10.08 16.81
N LEU A 110 -14.76 -9.09 15.91
CA LEU A 110 -15.34 -7.75 16.13
C LEU A 110 -16.40 -7.37 15.09
N GLY A 111 -16.60 -8.16 14.01
CA GLY A 111 -17.62 -7.91 12.99
C GLY A 111 -17.38 -6.71 12.06
N VAL A 112 -16.35 -5.89 12.31
CA VAL A 112 -16.10 -4.60 11.61
C VAL A 112 -14.90 -4.67 10.63
N GLY A 113 -14.05 -5.72 10.70
CA GLY A 113 -12.77 -5.80 9.97
C GLY A 113 -12.82 -6.16 8.47
N GLY A 114 -14.00 -6.45 7.92
CA GLY A 114 -14.12 -7.06 6.58
C GLY A 114 -13.60 -6.22 5.43
N VAL A 115 -13.80 -4.90 5.48
CA VAL A 115 -13.39 -3.98 4.42
C VAL A 115 -11.87 -3.91 4.32
N TYR A 116 -11.17 -3.90 5.46
CA TYR A 116 -9.71 -3.90 5.50
C TYR A 116 -9.13 -5.22 4.99
N PHE A 117 -9.69 -6.36 5.41
CA PHE A 117 -9.28 -7.68 4.90
C PHE A 117 -9.34 -7.73 3.37
N VAL A 118 -10.49 -7.37 2.79
CA VAL A 118 -10.70 -7.42 1.33
C VAL A 118 -9.75 -6.45 0.61
N ALA A 119 -9.55 -5.24 1.14
CA ALA A 119 -8.71 -4.24 0.49
C ALA A 119 -7.21 -4.61 0.51
N PHE A 120 -6.69 -5.14 1.62
CA PHE A 120 -5.30 -5.60 1.70
C PHE A 120 -5.06 -6.88 0.90
N ALA A 121 -6.01 -7.82 0.90
CA ALA A 121 -5.94 -9.02 0.08
C ALA A 121 -5.96 -8.68 -1.42
N ALA A 122 -6.85 -7.77 -1.84
CA ALA A 122 -6.90 -7.29 -3.22
C ALA A 122 -5.61 -6.57 -3.62
N GLY A 123 -5.06 -5.71 -2.76
CA GLY A 123 -3.79 -5.03 -2.99
C GLY A 123 -2.61 -5.99 -3.16
N ALA A 124 -2.56 -7.05 -2.36
CA ALA A 124 -1.57 -8.11 -2.51
C ALA A 124 -1.78 -8.90 -3.82
N LEU A 125 -3.02 -9.28 -4.14
CA LEU A 125 -3.34 -10.03 -5.37
C LEU A 125 -2.97 -9.26 -6.64
N LEU A 126 -3.25 -7.96 -6.69
CA LEU A 126 -2.92 -7.10 -7.84
C LEU A 126 -1.41 -7.08 -8.13
N LEU A 127 -0.57 -7.10 -7.09
CA LEU A 127 0.89 -7.18 -7.24
C LEU A 127 1.37 -8.54 -7.77
N HIS A 128 0.53 -9.57 -7.75
CA HIS A 128 0.87 -10.90 -8.22
C HIS A 128 0.21 -11.26 -9.55
N LEU A 129 -0.56 -10.36 -10.16
CA LEU A 129 -1.09 -10.57 -11.51
C LEU A 129 0.05 -10.65 -12.56
N PRO A 130 -0.09 -11.46 -13.62
CA PRO A 130 0.96 -11.65 -14.64
C PRO A 130 1.43 -10.33 -15.27
N ALA A 131 0.49 -9.43 -15.55
CA ALA A 131 0.76 -8.09 -16.10
C ALA A 131 1.56 -7.20 -15.14
N ALA A 132 1.35 -7.33 -13.83
CA ALA A 132 2.15 -6.62 -12.83
C ALA A 132 3.54 -7.28 -12.72
N ARG A 133 3.64 -8.61 -12.69
CA ARG A 133 4.93 -9.33 -12.63
C ARG A 133 5.84 -8.96 -13.79
N ALA A 134 5.32 -8.90 -15.01
CA ALA A 134 6.08 -8.54 -16.21
C ALA A 134 6.66 -7.12 -16.14
N TRP A 135 6.07 -6.23 -15.35
CA TRP A 135 6.58 -4.87 -15.17
C TRP A 135 7.76 -4.79 -14.20
N PHE A 136 7.95 -5.80 -13.34
CA PHE A 136 9.05 -5.93 -12.38
C PHE A 136 10.09 -6.99 -12.76
N ALA A 137 9.84 -7.74 -13.83
CA ALA A 137 10.78 -8.70 -14.42
C ALA A 137 11.92 -7.93 -15.09
#